data_AF-A0AA95FES3-F1
#
_entry.id   AF-A0AA95FES3-F1
#
_cell.length_a   1.000
_cell.length_b   1.000
_cell.length_c   1.000
_cell.angle_alpha   90.00
_cell.angle_beta   90.00
_cell.angle_gamma   90.00
#
_symmetry.space_group_name_H-M   'P 1'
#
loop_
_entity.id
_entity.type
_entity.pdbx_description
1 polymer ?
#
loop_
_entity_poly.entity_id
_entity_poly.type
_entity_poly.pdbx_seq_one_letter_code
_entity_poly.pdbx_strand_id
1 'polypeptide(L)'
;MTTKILTLILGAVFLSPNISNRICENKTTDRKEHQSLVQTKPYDAILKENKIQVALLLDTSNSMDGLIDQAKSRLWNIVNTLTTLKYNGKAPQVEIALYEYGNDGLKDENYIRQVAPLTQDLDLISEKLFALRTNGGSEYCGAVIRDAALNLNWDGNEKSMKLIYIVGNESFDQGKINYKDVISSVKRKNIYTNTIFCGDRNEGIQTFWQNGALLGGGKYFNIDSNRKVIYIETPYDIRISECNTKLNDTYIYYGSHGSEYKVKQAAQDRNAEAQSVSNAVERTVAKSKKNAYKNDHWDLVDRAEKDANFMSSVKEEELPKELKGKSKEEITKAVAAKSAEREKIQKEIEELSKKRQNYIDEEMKKRGSSGSDDLGKAIEKSVLELTKKNGYSL
;
A
#
# COMPACT_ATOMS: atom_id res chain seq x y z
N MET A 1 -9.19 43.03 55.96
CA MET A 1 -8.15 43.05 54.92
C MET A 1 -8.59 42.10 53.80
N THR A 2 -9.49 42.41 52.85
CA THR A 2 -9.86 43.66 52.13
C THR A 2 -8.78 44.23 51.20
N THR A 3 -8.75 43.73 49.96
CA THR A 3 -8.63 44.44 48.65
C THR A 3 -8.72 43.39 47.53
N LYS A 4 -9.84 43.25 46.79
CA LYS A 4 -10.25 44.04 45.61
C LYS A 4 -9.24 44.02 44.45
N ILE A 5 -9.60 43.32 43.36
CA ILE A 5 -9.19 43.64 41.98
C ILE A 5 -10.46 43.77 41.15
N LEU A 6 -10.45 44.71 40.21
CA LEU A 6 -11.64 45.30 39.58
C LEU A 6 -11.74 44.89 38.10
N THR A 7 -12.92 44.47 37.67
CA THR A 7 -13.23 44.23 36.24
C THR A 7 -13.34 45.56 35.49
N LEU A 8 -12.73 45.68 34.31
CA LEU A 8 -12.95 46.81 33.41
C LEU A 8 -13.50 46.31 32.07
N ILE A 9 -14.71 46.76 31.73
CA ILE A 9 -15.35 46.57 30.42
C ILE A 9 -15.35 47.94 29.74
N LEU A 10 -14.86 48.02 28.50
CA LEU A 10 -15.09 49.17 27.63
C LEU A 10 -15.85 48.70 26.38
N GLY A 11 -17.08 49.16 26.23
CA GLY A 11 -17.80 49.15 24.97
C GLY A 11 -17.83 50.57 24.39
N ALA A 12 -17.78 50.69 23.07
CA ALA A 12 -18.04 51.93 22.34
C ALA A 12 -19.04 51.66 21.23
N VAL A 13 -19.93 52.61 20.98
CA VAL A 13 -21.21 52.41 20.31
C VAL A 13 -21.40 53.48 19.22
N PHE A 14 -21.67 53.02 18.00
CA PHE A 14 -22.29 53.71 16.87
C PHE A 14 -21.62 54.97 16.29
N LEU A 15 -21.61 55.08 14.94
CA LEU A 15 -22.38 56.11 14.22
C LEU A 15 -22.27 55.94 12.68
N SER A 16 -23.42 56.01 12.03
CA SER A 16 -23.65 56.34 10.62
C SER A 16 -24.89 57.26 10.59
N PRO A 17 -25.29 57.93 9.48
CA PRO A 17 -24.77 57.89 8.11
C PRO A 17 -24.40 59.30 7.56
N ASN A 18 -24.11 59.42 6.25
CA ASN A 18 -24.78 60.45 5.45
C ASN A 18 -24.73 60.19 3.93
N ILE A 19 -25.82 60.60 3.27
CA ILE A 19 -26.08 60.46 1.84
C ILE A 19 -25.82 61.81 1.15
N SER A 20 -25.31 61.81 -0.08
CA SER A 20 -25.39 62.98 -0.96
C SER A 20 -25.85 62.56 -2.36
N ASN A 21 -27.13 62.77 -2.65
CA ASN A 21 -27.70 62.60 -3.98
C ASN A 21 -27.19 63.68 -4.95
N ARG A 22 -27.01 63.32 -6.23
CA ARG A 22 -27.10 64.26 -7.37
C ARG A 22 -27.98 63.68 -8.48
N ILE A 23 -28.75 64.57 -9.11
CA ILE A 23 -29.77 64.36 -10.15
C ILE A 23 -29.47 65.39 -11.26
N CYS A 24 -29.72 65.18 -12.56
CA CYS A 24 -30.34 64.04 -13.26
C CYS A 24 -29.27 63.28 -14.10
N GLU A 25 -29.41 62.75 -15.32
CA GLU A 25 -30.48 62.76 -16.33
C GLU A 25 -30.34 61.54 -17.26
N ASN A 26 -31.45 60.89 -17.65
CA ASN A 26 -31.43 59.81 -18.64
C ASN A 26 -31.41 60.38 -20.07
N LYS A 27 -30.40 60.02 -20.87
CA LYS A 27 -30.47 60.08 -22.34
C LYS A 27 -30.06 58.76 -22.96
N THR A 28 -31.00 58.16 -23.66
CA THR A 28 -30.87 56.92 -24.44
C THR A 28 -29.85 57.12 -25.56
N THR A 29 -28.86 56.24 -25.66
CA THR A 29 -28.20 55.97 -26.95
C THR A 29 -27.87 54.48 -27.06
N ASP A 30 -28.29 53.91 -28.18
CA ASP A 30 -28.16 52.50 -28.53
C ASP A 30 -26.68 52.08 -28.66
N ARG A 31 -26.28 51.00 -27.98
CA ARG A 31 -24.95 50.39 -28.11
C ARG A 31 -25.00 48.87 -27.98
N LYS A 32 -25.18 48.25 -29.15
CA LYS A 32 -24.89 46.87 -29.55
C LYS A 32 -24.20 45.98 -28.51
N GLU A 33 -24.80 44.83 -28.27
CA GLU A 33 -24.18 43.71 -27.57
C GLU A 33 -22.82 43.35 -28.18
N HIS A 34 -21.80 43.27 -27.31
CA HIS A 34 -20.61 42.48 -27.59
C HIS A 34 -20.51 41.43 -26.50
N GLN A 35 -20.99 40.22 -26.82
CA GLN A 35 -20.82 39.04 -25.97
C GLN A 35 -19.33 38.70 -25.88
N SER A 36 -18.64 39.23 -24.88
CA SER A 36 -17.34 38.72 -24.49
C SER A 36 -17.53 37.33 -23.88
N LEU A 37 -17.29 36.29 -24.70
CA LEU A 37 -17.25 34.90 -24.24
C LEU A 37 -16.10 34.74 -23.25
N VAL A 38 -16.40 34.93 -21.97
CA VAL A 38 -15.51 34.54 -20.87
C VAL A 38 -15.50 33.03 -20.84
N GLN A 39 -14.57 32.43 -21.60
CA GLN A 39 -14.21 31.02 -21.43
C GLN A 39 -13.59 30.87 -20.04
N THR A 40 -14.43 30.57 -19.05
CA THR A 40 -13.97 29.99 -17.80
C THR A 40 -13.34 28.64 -18.16
N LYS A 41 -12.00 28.61 -18.27
CA LYS A 41 -11.27 27.35 -18.30
C LYS A 41 -11.77 26.52 -17.12
N PRO A 42 -12.16 25.24 -17.32
CA PRO A 42 -12.43 24.39 -16.18
C PRO A 42 -11.19 24.41 -15.30
N TYR A 43 -11.39 24.73 -14.03
CA TYR A 43 -10.38 24.50 -13.01
C TYR A 43 -10.15 22.99 -13.00
N ASP A 44 -9.03 22.54 -13.57
CA ASP A 44 -8.56 21.18 -13.41
C ASP A 44 -8.35 20.96 -11.92
N ALA A 45 -9.39 20.46 -11.26
CA ALA A 45 -9.28 19.90 -9.94
C ALA A 45 -8.25 18.79 -10.07
N ILE A 46 -7.05 19.05 -9.52
CA ILE A 46 -5.90 18.14 -9.55
C ILE A 46 -6.44 16.75 -9.23
N LEU A 47 -6.48 15.89 -10.26
CA LEU A 47 -7.03 14.54 -10.14
C LEU A 47 -6.09 13.78 -9.21
N LYS A 48 -6.38 13.83 -7.90
CA LYS A 48 -5.65 13.07 -6.89
C LYS A 48 -5.65 11.62 -7.36
N GLU A 49 -4.46 11.11 -7.66
CA GLU A 49 -4.32 9.74 -8.12
C GLU A 49 -4.95 8.82 -7.09
N ASN A 50 -5.86 7.95 -7.52
CA ASN A 50 -6.50 7.03 -6.63
C ASN A 50 -5.45 6.08 -6.06
N LYS A 51 -5.54 5.82 -4.76
CA LYS A 51 -4.63 4.93 -4.05
C LYS A 51 -5.34 3.66 -3.62
N ILE A 52 -4.57 2.58 -3.53
CA ILE A 52 -4.91 1.40 -2.76
C ILE A 52 -3.96 1.38 -1.57
N GLN A 53 -4.49 1.67 -0.39
CA GLN A 53 -3.74 1.70 0.85
C GLN A 53 -4.05 0.46 1.69
N VAL A 54 -3.01 -0.22 2.15
CA VAL A 54 -3.11 -1.46 2.92
C VAL A 54 -2.37 -1.32 4.23
N ALA A 55 -3.02 -1.61 5.35
CA ALA A 55 -2.34 -1.85 6.62
C ALA A 55 -2.34 -3.36 6.90
N LEU A 56 -1.14 -3.93 6.99
CA LEU A 56 -0.90 -5.31 7.39
C LEU A 56 -0.60 -5.31 8.88
N LEU A 57 -1.50 -5.89 9.69
CA LEU A 57 -1.35 -5.99 11.14
C LEU A 57 -1.07 -7.47 11.45
N LEU A 58 0.16 -7.80 11.84
CA LEU A 58 0.54 -9.18 12.14
C LEU A 58 0.74 -9.39 13.63
N ASP A 59 0.12 -10.44 14.15
CA ASP A 59 0.49 -10.97 15.45
C ASP A 59 1.93 -11.51 15.42
N THR A 60 2.63 -11.26 16.52
CA THR A 60 3.99 -11.70 16.81
C THR A 60 4.09 -12.35 18.20
N SER A 61 2.98 -12.92 18.69
CA SER A 61 2.95 -13.82 19.83
C SER A 61 3.78 -15.10 19.61
N ASN A 62 4.01 -15.89 20.66
CA ASN A 62 4.72 -17.17 20.56
C ASN A 62 3.91 -18.23 19.80
N SER A 63 2.57 -18.15 19.79
CA SER A 63 1.73 -19.10 19.05
C SER A 63 1.79 -18.92 17.53
N MET A 64 2.33 -17.80 17.05
CA MET A 64 2.61 -17.55 15.63
C MET A 64 3.92 -18.18 15.13
N ASP A 65 4.65 -18.94 15.96
CA ASP A 65 5.87 -19.65 15.54
C ASP A 65 5.59 -20.63 14.39
N GLY A 66 6.34 -20.49 13.29
CA GLY A 66 6.13 -21.23 12.05
C GLY A 66 4.90 -20.81 11.22
N LEU A 67 3.98 -20.00 11.80
CA LEU A 67 2.83 -19.43 11.10
C LEU A 67 3.18 -18.08 10.47
N ILE A 68 4.06 -17.32 11.13
CA ILE A 68 4.53 -16.03 10.61
C ILE A 68 5.15 -16.18 9.22
N ASP A 69 5.94 -17.23 8.95
CA ASP A 69 6.54 -17.45 7.63
C ASP A 69 5.53 -17.86 6.55
N GLN A 70 4.47 -18.58 6.94
CA GLN A 70 3.33 -18.84 6.04
C GLN A 70 2.60 -17.53 5.72
N ALA A 71 2.32 -16.70 6.73
CA ALA A 71 1.74 -15.37 6.54
C ALA A 71 2.60 -14.51 5.61
N LYS A 72 3.92 -14.40 5.85
CA LYS A 72 4.89 -13.69 4.99
C LYS A 72 4.77 -14.12 3.52
N SER A 73 4.75 -15.44 3.27
CA SER A 73 4.63 -15.99 1.91
C SER A 73 3.29 -15.64 1.24
N ARG A 74 2.21 -15.52 2.04
CA ARG A 74 0.87 -15.16 1.54
C ARG A 74 0.67 -13.66 1.34
N LEU A 75 1.43 -12.81 2.05
CA LEU A 75 1.33 -11.35 1.89
C LEU A 75 1.71 -10.88 0.48
N TRP A 76 2.70 -11.49 -0.16
CA TRP A 76 3.05 -11.17 -1.55
C TRP A 76 1.89 -11.40 -2.52
N ASN A 77 1.07 -12.43 -2.30
CA ASN A 77 -0.14 -12.65 -3.11
C ASN A 77 -1.13 -11.49 -2.97
N ILE A 78 -1.29 -10.92 -1.76
CA ILE A 78 -2.13 -9.74 -1.53
C ILE A 78 -1.59 -8.55 -2.33
N VAL A 79 -0.28 -8.29 -2.26
CA VAL A 79 0.36 -7.21 -3.03
C VAL A 79 0.14 -7.42 -4.52
N ASN A 80 0.45 -8.61 -5.04
CA ASN A 80 0.31 -8.96 -6.46
C ASN A 80 -1.15 -8.79 -6.94
N THR A 81 -2.13 -9.29 -6.20
CA THR A 81 -3.56 -9.07 -6.45
C THR A 81 -3.92 -7.58 -6.52
N LEU A 82 -3.44 -6.76 -5.58
CA LEU A 82 -3.80 -5.35 -5.53
C LEU A 82 -3.12 -4.54 -6.66
N THR A 83 -1.96 -4.99 -7.14
CA THR A 83 -1.28 -4.34 -8.28
C THR A 83 -2.04 -4.47 -9.60
N THR A 84 -2.83 -5.52 -9.81
CA THR A 84 -3.55 -5.75 -11.08
C THR A 84 -4.78 -4.87 -11.23
N LEU A 85 -5.24 -4.27 -10.13
CA LEU A 85 -6.43 -3.44 -10.11
C LEU A 85 -6.27 -2.15 -10.93
N LYS A 86 -7.39 -1.71 -11.51
CA LYS A 86 -7.51 -0.46 -12.26
C LYS A 86 -8.73 0.31 -11.77
N TYR A 87 -8.64 1.64 -11.75
CA TYR A 87 -9.77 2.53 -11.58
C TYR A 87 -9.92 3.38 -12.84
N ASN A 88 -11.10 3.34 -13.49
CA ASN A 88 -11.33 4.01 -14.79
C ASN A 88 -10.20 3.74 -15.81
N GLY A 89 -9.72 2.49 -15.88
CA GLY A 89 -8.63 2.06 -16.78
C GLY A 89 -7.20 2.44 -16.34
N LYS A 90 -7.02 3.23 -15.28
CA LYS A 90 -5.70 3.61 -14.74
C LYS A 90 -5.30 2.72 -13.57
N ALA A 91 -4.04 2.32 -13.51
CA ALA A 91 -3.48 1.61 -12.36
C ALA A 91 -3.36 2.57 -11.15
N PRO A 92 -4.00 2.29 -9.99
CA PRO A 92 -3.89 3.08 -8.77
C PRO A 92 -2.50 2.91 -8.15
N GLN A 93 -2.02 3.92 -7.43
CA GLN A 93 -0.81 3.79 -6.60
C GLN A 93 -1.08 2.85 -5.43
N VAL A 94 -0.24 1.84 -5.22
CA VAL A 94 -0.33 0.95 -4.05
C VAL A 94 0.62 1.45 -2.96
N GLU A 95 0.12 1.58 -1.73
CA GLU A 95 0.90 1.89 -0.52
C GLU A 95 0.60 0.85 0.55
N ILE A 96 1.64 0.40 1.25
CA ILE A 96 1.54 -0.63 2.29
C ILE A 96 2.15 -0.11 3.58
N ALA A 97 1.48 -0.34 4.70
CA ALA A 97 1.96 -0.17 6.05
C ALA A 97 2.09 -1.53 6.74
N LEU A 98 3.01 -1.61 7.71
CA LEU A 98 3.27 -2.81 8.49
C LEU A 98 3.18 -2.47 9.98
N TYR A 99 2.33 -3.21 10.69
CA TYR A 99 2.23 -3.21 12.14
C TYR A 99 2.51 -4.62 12.64
N GLU A 100 3.11 -4.69 13.82
CA GLU A 100 3.11 -5.89 14.64
C GLU A 100 2.27 -5.63 15.90
N TYR A 101 1.70 -6.68 16.46
CA TYR A 101 1.08 -6.65 17.77
C TYR A 101 1.31 -7.98 18.53
N GLY A 102 0.82 -8.08 19.77
CA GLY A 102 0.80 -9.33 20.54
C GLY A 102 2.16 -9.77 21.12
N ASN A 103 3.09 -8.83 21.31
CA ASN A 103 4.45 -9.11 21.75
C ASN A 103 4.84 -8.34 23.01
N ASP A 104 5.03 -9.03 24.14
CA ASP A 104 5.33 -8.45 25.45
C ASP A 104 6.71 -7.76 25.50
N GLY A 105 7.55 -7.96 24.49
CA GLY A 105 8.80 -7.22 24.30
C GLY A 105 8.58 -5.76 23.85
N LEU A 106 7.35 -5.39 23.49
CA LEU A 106 6.98 -4.05 23.08
C LEU A 106 6.64 -3.18 24.28
N LYS A 107 7.21 -1.96 24.29
CA LYS A 107 7.06 -0.99 25.38
C LYS A 107 5.73 -0.22 25.37
N ASP A 108 4.82 -0.59 24.49
CA ASP A 108 3.48 -0.01 24.39
C ASP A 108 2.51 -0.76 25.31
N GLU A 109 1.59 -0.04 25.97
CA GLU A 109 0.63 -0.63 26.93
C GLU A 109 -0.38 -1.60 26.27
N ASN A 110 -0.49 -1.60 24.94
CA ASN A 110 -1.33 -2.51 24.19
C ASN A 110 -0.51 -3.48 23.30
N TYR A 111 0.81 -3.52 23.49
CA TYR A 111 1.76 -4.31 22.71
C TYR A 111 1.68 -4.05 21.19
N ILE A 112 1.59 -2.78 20.77
CA ILE A 112 1.52 -2.39 19.35
C ILE A 112 2.81 -1.68 18.92
N ARG A 113 3.28 -1.97 17.70
CA ARG A 113 4.29 -1.14 17.02
C ARG A 113 3.97 -0.95 15.54
N GLN A 114 3.89 0.30 15.10
CA GLN A 114 4.00 0.63 13.67
C GLN A 114 5.45 0.37 13.22
N VAL A 115 5.66 -0.71 12.47
CA VAL A 115 6.97 -1.12 11.97
C VAL A 115 7.34 -0.38 10.68
N ALA A 116 6.34 -0.07 9.85
CA ALA A 116 6.47 0.82 8.70
C ALA A 116 5.17 1.64 8.48
N PRO A 117 5.25 2.94 8.18
CA PRO A 117 4.10 3.72 7.71
C PRO A 117 3.70 3.30 6.29
N LEU A 118 2.58 3.84 5.79
CA LEU A 118 2.16 3.67 4.39
C LEU A 118 3.28 4.14 3.45
N THR A 119 3.82 3.22 2.64
CA THR A 119 4.95 3.46 1.74
C THR A 119 4.81 2.64 0.44
N GLN A 120 5.51 3.07 -0.61
CA GLN A 120 5.70 2.33 -1.87
C GLN A 120 7.04 1.55 -1.91
N ASP A 121 7.86 1.68 -0.86
CA ASP A 121 9.11 0.93 -0.69
C ASP A 121 8.78 -0.51 -0.22
N LEU A 122 8.51 -1.39 -1.18
CA LEU A 122 8.26 -2.81 -0.91
C LEU A 122 9.51 -3.54 -0.37
N ASP A 123 10.72 -2.98 -0.53
CA ASP A 123 11.94 -3.55 0.04
C ASP A 123 12.10 -3.22 1.52
N LEU A 124 11.68 -2.02 1.95
CA LEU A 124 11.48 -1.70 3.37
C LEU A 124 10.42 -2.60 3.99
N ILE A 125 9.25 -2.76 3.34
CA ILE A 125 8.21 -3.65 3.86
C ILE A 125 8.72 -5.08 3.97
N SER A 126 9.39 -5.60 2.93
CA SER A 126 10.05 -6.92 2.95
C SER A 126 11.09 -7.03 4.07
N GLU A 127 11.98 -6.05 4.21
CA GLU A 127 13.03 -6.03 5.25
C GLU A 127 12.42 -6.12 6.65
N LYS A 128 11.44 -5.27 6.94
CA LYS A 128 10.76 -5.25 8.24
C LYS A 128 9.99 -6.54 8.49
N LEU A 129 9.29 -7.04 7.48
CA LEU A 129 8.52 -8.28 7.53
C LEU A 129 9.41 -9.50 7.80
N PHE A 130 10.58 -9.61 7.16
CA PHE A 130 11.57 -10.66 7.45
C PHE A 130 12.31 -10.46 8.77
N ALA A 131 12.39 -9.23 9.28
CA ALA A 131 12.97 -8.92 10.60
C ALA A 131 12.04 -9.20 11.77
N LEU A 132 10.72 -9.35 11.56
CA LEU A 132 9.76 -9.70 12.63
C LEU A 132 10.17 -11.00 13.32
N ARG A 133 10.10 -10.99 14.66
CA ARG A 133 10.33 -12.16 15.51
C ARG A 133 9.17 -12.27 16.49
N THR A 134 8.74 -13.49 16.68
CA THR A 134 7.80 -13.91 17.70
C THR A 134 8.44 -13.75 19.09
N ASN A 135 7.69 -13.21 20.03
CA ASN A 135 8.03 -13.14 21.45
C ASN A 135 6.75 -12.80 22.20
N GLY A 136 6.19 -13.78 22.92
CA GLY A 136 4.78 -13.87 23.31
C GLY A 136 4.15 -12.65 23.99
N GLY A 137 2.83 -12.59 23.93
CA GLY A 137 2.01 -11.54 24.55
C GLY A 137 0.54 -11.69 24.19
N SER A 138 -0.29 -10.76 24.68
CA SER A 138 -1.75 -10.80 24.45
C SER A 138 -2.19 -10.10 23.15
N GLU A 139 -3.04 -10.76 22.36
CA GLU A 139 -3.51 -10.25 21.06
C GLU A 139 -4.60 -9.16 21.15
N TYR A 140 -4.24 -7.89 21.32
CA TYR A 140 -5.23 -6.79 21.38
C TYR A 140 -5.68 -6.29 19.99
N CYS A 141 -6.40 -7.15 19.26
CA CYS A 141 -6.96 -6.89 17.93
C CYS A 141 -7.73 -5.54 17.83
N GLY A 142 -8.60 -5.25 18.80
CA GLY A 142 -9.34 -3.99 18.85
C GLY A 142 -8.44 -2.75 19.02
N ALA A 143 -7.29 -2.90 19.68
CA ALA A 143 -6.34 -1.82 19.92
C ALA A 143 -5.51 -1.52 18.66
N VAL A 144 -4.93 -2.54 18.01
CA VAL A 144 -4.09 -2.36 16.82
C VAL A 144 -4.88 -1.81 15.62
N ILE A 145 -6.14 -2.23 15.45
CA ILE A 145 -7.03 -1.69 14.41
C ILE A 145 -7.33 -0.19 14.68
N ARG A 146 -7.54 0.19 15.96
CA ARG A 146 -7.77 1.58 16.34
C ARG A 146 -6.53 2.43 16.06
N ASP A 147 -5.35 1.94 16.43
CA ASP A 147 -4.09 2.66 16.26
C ASP A 147 -3.78 2.91 14.77
N ALA A 148 -3.80 1.85 13.95
CA ALA A 148 -3.62 1.95 12.51
C ALA A 148 -4.65 2.88 11.83
N ALA A 149 -5.91 2.91 12.31
CA ALA A 149 -6.96 3.79 11.77
C ALA A 149 -6.90 5.26 12.26
N LEU A 150 -6.00 5.58 13.19
CA LEU A 150 -5.75 6.95 13.69
C LEU A 150 -4.40 7.48 13.23
N ASN A 151 -3.35 6.66 13.26
CA ASN A 151 -1.96 7.10 13.11
C ASN A 151 -1.42 6.96 11.67
N LEU A 152 -2.00 6.11 10.82
CA LEU A 152 -1.64 6.05 9.41
C LEU A 152 -2.24 7.23 8.62
N ASN A 153 -1.46 7.75 7.69
CA ASN A 153 -1.85 8.82 6.77
C ASN A 153 -2.75 8.29 5.64
N TRP A 154 -3.96 7.86 6.01
CA TRP A 154 -4.98 7.40 5.06
C TRP A 154 -5.40 8.53 4.13
N ASP A 155 -5.41 8.26 2.83
CA ASP A 155 -5.66 9.25 1.78
C ASP A 155 -7.08 9.84 1.89
N GLY A 156 -7.20 11.15 1.61
CA GLY A 156 -8.46 11.88 1.73
C GLY A 156 -9.45 11.63 0.59
N ASN A 157 -9.04 10.97 -0.50
CA ASN A 157 -9.92 10.71 -1.63
C ASN A 157 -10.90 9.56 -1.32
N GLU A 158 -12.20 9.81 -1.45
CA GLU A 158 -13.25 8.79 -1.25
C GLU A 158 -13.21 7.65 -2.27
N LYS A 159 -12.51 7.84 -3.40
CA LYS A 159 -12.31 6.80 -4.41
C LYS A 159 -11.10 5.92 -4.12
N SER A 160 -10.21 6.32 -3.22
CA SER A 160 -9.06 5.49 -2.80
C SER A 160 -9.54 4.32 -1.94
N MET A 161 -9.09 3.10 -2.28
CA MET A 161 -9.43 1.90 -1.54
C MET A 161 -8.53 1.79 -0.30
N LYS A 162 -9.12 1.53 0.87
CA LYS A 162 -8.40 1.44 2.15
C LYS A 162 -8.72 0.11 2.81
N LEU A 163 -7.71 -0.71 3.02
CA LEU A 163 -7.84 -2.08 3.52
C LEU A 163 -6.99 -2.25 4.78
N ILE A 164 -7.58 -2.86 5.81
CA ILE A 164 -6.85 -3.48 6.91
C ILE A 164 -6.90 -4.98 6.68
N TYR A 165 -5.76 -5.65 6.77
CA TYR A 165 -5.67 -7.10 6.96
C TYR A 165 -5.00 -7.36 8.30
N ILE A 166 -5.76 -7.93 9.23
CA ILE A 166 -5.24 -8.39 10.53
C ILE A 166 -5.06 -9.91 10.50
N VAL A 167 -3.96 -10.38 11.07
CA VAL A 167 -3.50 -11.78 11.03
C VAL A 167 -3.06 -12.20 12.44
N GLY A 168 -3.62 -13.29 12.96
CA GLY A 168 -3.36 -13.78 14.33
C GLY A 168 -4.10 -15.09 14.62
N ASN A 169 -4.01 -15.62 15.84
CA ASN A 169 -4.46 -16.97 16.19
C ASN A 169 -5.23 -17.09 17.53
N GLU A 170 -5.39 -16.03 18.32
CA GLU A 170 -6.12 -16.02 19.60
C GLU A 170 -7.50 -15.32 19.47
N SER A 171 -8.17 -15.02 20.59
CA SER A 171 -9.50 -14.39 20.54
C SER A 171 -9.48 -12.93 20.12
N PHE A 172 -10.32 -12.58 19.16
CA PHE A 172 -10.37 -11.26 18.53
C PHE A 172 -10.93 -10.14 19.45
N ASP A 173 -11.55 -10.53 20.57
CA ASP A 173 -12.19 -9.63 21.53
C ASP A 173 -11.33 -9.34 22.77
N GLN A 174 -10.06 -9.75 22.77
CA GLN A 174 -9.11 -9.48 23.84
C GLN A 174 -8.79 -7.99 24.05
N GLY A 175 -8.38 -7.69 25.28
CA GLY A 175 -7.98 -6.35 25.73
C GLY A 175 -9.16 -5.48 26.18
N LYS A 176 -8.86 -4.23 26.56
CA LYS A 176 -9.86 -3.29 27.12
C LYS A 176 -10.69 -2.55 26.04
N ILE A 177 -10.36 -2.74 24.76
CA ILE A 177 -10.86 -1.92 23.66
C ILE A 177 -11.84 -2.74 22.82
N ASN A 178 -13.13 -2.38 22.89
CA ASN A 178 -14.18 -3.08 22.19
C ASN A 178 -14.01 -2.98 20.66
N TYR A 179 -13.65 -4.12 20.05
CA TYR A 179 -13.41 -4.23 18.62
C TYR A 179 -14.63 -3.84 17.77
N LYS A 180 -15.86 -4.00 18.29
CA LYS A 180 -17.10 -3.71 17.54
C LYS A 180 -17.26 -2.21 17.32
N ASP A 181 -16.96 -1.42 18.34
CA ASP A 181 -17.04 0.04 18.30
C ASP A 181 -15.93 0.62 17.42
N VAL A 182 -14.71 0.10 17.58
CA VAL A 182 -13.55 0.44 16.76
C VAL A 182 -13.84 0.14 15.29
N ILE A 183 -14.13 -1.11 14.91
CA ILE A 183 -14.35 -1.49 13.51
C ILE A 183 -15.51 -0.72 12.89
N SER A 184 -16.59 -0.47 13.64
CA SER A 184 -17.68 0.38 13.18
C SER A 184 -17.24 1.83 12.90
N SER A 185 -16.31 2.38 13.69
CA SER A 185 -15.73 3.71 13.44
C SER A 185 -14.77 3.72 12.24
N VAL A 186 -13.97 2.67 12.07
CA VAL A 186 -13.03 2.48 10.95
C VAL A 186 -13.78 2.36 9.62
N LYS A 187 -14.86 1.58 9.59
CA LYS A 187 -15.74 1.45 8.42
C LYS A 187 -16.41 2.77 8.01
N ARG A 188 -16.77 3.64 8.96
CA ARG A 188 -17.28 5.00 8.67
C ARG A 188 -16.26 5.90 7.95
N LYS A 189 -14.95 5.58 8.03
CA LYS A 189 -13.88 6.24 7.26
C LYS A 189 -13.61 5.59 5.89
N ASN A 190 -14.48 4.68 5.44
CA ASN A 190 -14.30 3.82 4.25
C ASN A 190 -13.03 2.94 4.28
N ILE A 191 -12.59 2.56 5.49
CA ILE A 191 -11.51 1.59 5.71
C ILE A 191 -12.15 0.23 5.97
N TYR A 192 -11.86 -0.77 5.14
CA TYR A 192 -12.45 -2.11 5.21
C TYR A 192 -11.56 -3.06 6.00
N THR A 193 -12.08 -3.67 7.06
CA THR A 193 -11.34 -4.66 7.87
C THR A 193 -11.56 -6.07 7.33
N ASN A 194 -10.47 -6.73 6.95
CA ASN A 194 -10.40 -8.15 6.59
C ASN A 194 -9.62 -8.88 7.69
N THR A 195 -10.00 -10.12 7.99
CA THR A 195 -9.42 -10.91 9.09
C THR A 195 -8.91 -12.25 8.58
N ILE A 196 -7.70 -12.64 8.98
CA ILE A 196 -7.04 -13.90 8.61
C ILE A 196 -6.69 -14.64 9.90
N PHE A 197 -7.44 -15.70 10.23
CA PHE A 197 -7.17 -16.51 11.41
C PHE A 197 -6.19 -17.65 11.10
N CYS A 198 -5.12 -17.78 11.87
CA CYS A 198 -4.10 -18.82 11.70
C CYS A 198 -4.44 -20.06 12.55
N GLY A 199 -5.42 -20.84 12.11
CA GLY A 199 -5.93 -22.01 12.81
C GLY A 199 -7.15 -22.65 12.13
N ASP A 200 -7.96 -23.39 12.90
CA ASP A 200 -9.19 -23.97 12.37
C ASP A 200 -10.20 -22.87 11.98
N ARG A 201 -10.95 -23.13 10.91
CA ARG A 201 -11.91 -22.16 10.38
C ARG A 201 -13.11 -21.95 11.30
N ASN A 202 -13.53 -22.95 12.07
CA ASN A 202 -14.66 -22.82 12.99
C ASN A 202 -14.21 -22.22 14.32
N GLU A 203 -12.98 -22.50 14.75
CA GLU A 203 -12.34 -21.81 15.87
C GLU A 203 -12.34 -20.28 15.64
N GLY A 204 -11.81 -19.79 14.51
CA GLY A 204 -11.86 -18.37 14.17
C GLY A 204 -13.27 -17.76 14.05
N ILE A 205 -14.31 -18.58 13.85
CA ILE A 205 -15.72 -18.12 13.91
C ILE A 205 -16.16 -17.97 15.37
N GLN A 206 -15.83 -18.94 16.23
CA GLN A 206 -16.14 -18.94 17.66
C GLN A 206 -15.39 -17.83 18.41
N THR A 207 -14.14 -17.55 18.02
CA THR A 207 -13.26 -16.51 18.58
C THR A 207 -13.40 -15.15 17.87
N PHE A 208 -14.54 -14.94 17.21
CA PHE A 208 -15.02 -13.67 16.64
C PHE A 208 -14.25 -13.07 15.43
N TRP A 209 -13.25 -13.74 14.86
CA TRP A 209 -12.55 -13.24 13.65
C TRP A 209 -13.51 -13.04 12.48
N GLN A 210 -14.46 -13.96 12.29
CA GLN A 210 -15.50 -13.77 11.26
C GLN A 210 -16.39 -12.56 11.56
N ASN A 211 -16.73 -12.33 12.83
CA ASN A 211 -17.56 -11.20 13.24
C ASN A 211 -16.83 -9.85 12.98
N GLY A 212 -15.54 -9.76 13.28
CA GLY A 212 -14.70 -8.59 12.98
C GLY A 212 -14.74 -8.20 11.50
N ALA A 213 -14.52 -9.15 10.59
CA ALA A 213 -14.59 -8.88 9.14
C ALA A 213 -15.99 -8.46 8.67
N LEU A 214 -17.05 -9.13 9.14
CA LEU A 214 -18.43 -8.81 8.77
C LEU A 214 -18.82 -7.39 9.23
N LEU A 215 -18.47 -7.03 10.47
CA LEU A 215 -18.65 -5.66 10.98
C LEU A 215 -17.86 -4.66 10.11
N GLY A 216 -16.60 -4.97 9.77
CA GLY A 216 -15.73 -4.13 8.93
C GLY A 216 -16.13 -4.05 7.46
N GLY A 217 -17.03 -4.92 7.00
CA GLY A 217 -17.44 -5.00 5.60
C GLY A 217 -16.37 -5.57 4.67
N GLY A 218 -15.34 -6.23 5.21
CA GLY A 218 -14.37 -7.03 4.47
C GLY A 218 -14.75 -8.51 4.47
N LYS A 219 -13.74 -9.38 4.39
CA LYS A 219 -13.90 -10.84 4.42
C LYS A 219 -13.06 -11.50 5.50
N TYR A 220 -13.56 -12.65 5.93
CA TYR A 220 -12.89 -13.57 6.85
C TYR A 220 -12.23 -14.69 6.06
N PHE A 221 -10.99 -14.98 6.42
CA PHE A 221 -10.18 -16.07 5.90
C PHE A 221 -9.56 -16.85 7.06
N ASN A 222 -9.12 -18.08 6.78
CA ASN A 222 -8.24 -18.80 7.67
C ASN A 222 -7.03 -19.37 6.91
N ILE A 223 -5.91 -19.51 7.60
CA ILE A 223 -4.75 -20.32 7.20
C ILE A 223 -4.79 -21.56 8.09
N ASP A 224 -4.90 -22.75 7.50
CA ASP A 224 -4.80 -23.99 8.27
C ASP A 224 -3.33 -24.25 8.60
N SER A 225 -2.94 -23.86 9.80
CA SER A 225 -1.61 -24.00 10.40
C SER A 225 -1.01 -25.41 10.27
N ASN A 226 -1.84 -26.45 10.17
CA ASN A 226 -1.39 -27.84 10.06
C ASN A 226 -1.19 -28.30 8.61
N ARG A 227 -1.61 -27.51 7.60
CA ARG A 227 -1.41 -27.81 6.19
C ARG A 227 -0.10 -27.20 5.70
N LYS A 228 0.75 -28.05 5.12
CA LYS A 228 1.88 -27.57 4.32
C LYS A 228 1.33 -26.93 3.06
N VAL A 229 1.74 -25.68 2.81
CA VAL A 229 1.50 -24.98 1.54
C VAL A 229 1.94 -25.87 0.39
N ILE A 230 1.00 -26.25 -0.49
CA ILE A 230 1.31 -27.13 -1.62
C ILE A 230 2.05 -26.31 -2.68
N TYR A 231 3.38 -26.47 -2.72
CA TYR A 231 4.18 -25.97 -3.82
C TYR A 231 3.91 -26.79 -5.09
N ILE A 232 3.49 -26.10 -6.15
CA ILE A 232 3.44 -26.65 -7.50
C ILE A 232 4.56 -25.96 -8.27
N GLU A 233 5.64 -26.71 -8.50
CA GLU A 233 6.72 -26.30 -9.40
C GLU A 233 6.17 -26.13 -10.81
N THR A 234 6.56 -25.05 -11.48
CA THR A 234 6.10 -24.72 -12.83
C THR A 234 7.28 -24.57 -13.79
N PRO A 235 7.11 -24.90 -15.08
CA PRO A 235 8.17 -24.72 -16.08
C PRO A 235 8.53 -23.24 -16.33
N TYR A 236 7.83 -22.29 -15.69
CA TYR A 236 8.06 -20.85 -15.82
C TYR A 236 8.92 -20.27 -14.68
N ASP A 237 9.07 -20.98 -13.56
CA ASP A 237 9.73 -20.45 -12.35
C ASP A 237 11.20 -20.09 -12.60
N ILE A 238 11.94 -20.97 -13.29
CA ILE A 238 13.33 -20.73 -13.70
C ILE A 238 13.44 -19.46 -14.55
N ARG A 239 12.55 -19.31 -15.54
CA ARG A 239 12.61 -18.16 -16.44
C ARG A 239 12.23 -16.86 -15.74
N ILE A 240 11.29 -16.88 -14.81
CA ILE A 240 10.98 -15.71 -13.99
C ILE A 240 12.19 -15.33 -13.11
N SER A 241 12.89 -16.30 -12.54
CA SER A 241 14.14 -16.06 -11.80
C SER A 241 15.25 -15.43 -12.66
N GLU A 242 15.46 -15.93 -13.89
CA GLU A 242 16.36 -15.27 -14.86
C GLU A 242 15.95 -13.83 -15.17
N CYS A 243 14.64 -13.56 -15.26
CA CYS A 243 14.11 -12.22 -15.44
C CYS A 243 14.35 -11.34 -14.21
N ASN A 244 14.33 -11.88 -12.98
CA ASN A 244 14.67 -11.12 -11.77
C ASN A 244 16.13 -10.62 -11.80
N THR A 245 17.07 -11.49 -12.15
CA THR A 245 18.49 -11.11 -12.30
C THR A 245 18.66 -9.97 -13.31
N LYS A 246 18.07 -10.11 -14.51
CA LYS A 246 18.10 -9.06 -15.54
C LYS A 246 17.41 -7.77 -15.08
N LEU A 247 16.30 -7.88 -14.34
CA LEU A 247 15.57 -6.73 -13.78
C LEU A 247 16.47 -5.96 -12.80
N ASN A 248 17.18 -6.66 -11.92
CA ASN A 248 18.15 -6.09 -10.98
C ASN A 248 19.29 -5.32 -11.68
N ASP A 249 19.74 -5.81 -12.83
CA ASP A 249 20.74 -5.14 -13.68
C ASP A 249 20.22 -3.86 -14.36
N THR A 250 18.92 -3.55 -14.27
CA THR A 250 18.36 -2.29 -14.77
C THR A 250 18.30 -1.16 -13.74
N TYR A 251 18.51 -1.42 -12.44
CA TYR A 251 18.50 -0.35 -11.42
C TYR A 251 19.84 0.36 -11.35
N ILE A 252 19.80 1.69 -11.43
CA ILE A 252 20.97 2.56 -11.40
C ILE A 252 20.81 3.47 -10.19
N TYR A 253 21.58 3.20 -9.13
CA TYR A 253 21.43 3.96 -7.89
C TYR A 253 21.91 5.41 -8.04
N TYR A 254 21.36 6.33 -7.22
CA TYR A 254 21.89 7.68 -7.02
C TYR A 254 21.69 8.19 -5.60
N GLY A 255 22.33 9.31 -5.29
CA GLY A 255 22.29 9.96 -3.99
C GLY A 255 23.15 9.24 -2.94
N SER A 256 23.30 9.85 -1.77
CA SER A 256 24.24 9.37 -0.74
C SER A 256 23.95 7.96 -0.23
N HIS A 257 22.67 7.57 -0.17
CA HIS A 257 22.24 6.25 0.33
C HIS A 257 21.85 5.27 -0.80
N GLY A 258 21.90 5.67 -2.07
CA GLY A 258 21.31 4.85 -3.14
C GLY A 258 21.95 3.46 -3.31
N SER A 259 23.25 3.35 -3.03
CA SER A 259 23.95 2.07 -3.03
C SER A 259 23.43 1.12 -1.94
N GLU A 260 23.06 1.64 -0.76
CA GLU A 260 22.47 0.88 0.34
C GLU A 260 21.08 0.34 -0.05
N TYR A 261 20.25 1.16 -0.72
CA TYR A 261 18.96 0.70 -1.24
C TYR A 261 19.12 -0.38 -2.32
N LYS A 262 20.08 -0.25 -3.24
CA LYS A 262 20.37 -1.32 -4.22
C LYS A 262 20.84 -2.62 -3.55
N VAL A 263 21.65 -2.52 -2.48
CA VAL A 263 22.05 -3.68 -1.68
C VAL A 263 20.85 -4.28 -0.92
N LYS A 264 19.95 -3.43 -0.39
CA LYS A 264 18.71 -3.84 0.29
C LYS A 264 17.79 -4.62 -0.64
N GLN A 265 17.53 -4.12 -1.86
CA GLN A 265 16.78 -4.84 -2.90
C GLN A 265 17.32 -6.27 -3.10
N ALA A 266 18.64 -6.40 -3.31
CA ALA A 266 19.28 -7.70 -3.49
C ALA A 266 19.26 -8.59 -2.22
N ALA A 267 19.29 -7.99 -1.02
CA ALA A 267 19.12 -8.74 0.23
C ALA A 267 17.68 -9.29 0.38
N GLN A 268 16.67 -8.50 0.00
CA GLN A 268 15.28 -8.94 0.04
C GLN A 268 14.95 -10.02 -1.00
N ASP A 269 15.60 -9.99 -2.17
CA ASP A 269 15.54 -11.10 -3.12
C ASP A 269 16.06 -12.41 -2.50
N ARG A 270 17.25 -12.38 -1.88
CA ARG A 270 17.82 -13.55 -1.18
C ARG A 270 16.94 -14.04 -0.02
N ASN A 271 16.32 -13.13 0.74
CA ASN A 271 15.36 -13.50 1.79
C ASN A 271 14.16 -14.26 1.22
N ALA A 272 13.65 -13.83 0.06
CA ALA A 272 12.53 -14.49 -0.59
C ALA A 272 12.92 -15.88 -1.15
N GLU A 273 14.10 -15.98 -1.79
CA GLU A 273 14.68 -17.24 -2.27
C GLU A 273 14.93 -18.24 -1.13
N ALA A 274 15.47 -17.80 -0.01
CA ALA A 274 15.70 -18.63 1.18
C ALA A 274 14.40 -19.16 1.80
N GLN A 275 13.28 -18.45 1.60
CA GLN A 275 11.97 -18.89 2.08
C GLN A 275 11.32 -19.94 1.14
N SER A 276 11.25 -19.68 -0.16
CA SER A 276 10.92 -20.69 -1.19
C SER A 276 11.08 -20.15 -2.61
N VAL A 277 11.20 -21.07 -3.59
CA VAL A 277 11.16 -20.72 -5.02
C VAL A 277 9.87 -19.98 -5.39
N SER A 278 8.71 -20.39 -4.87
CA SER A 278 7.45 -19.65 -5.11
C SER A 278 7.51 -18.22 -4.61
N ASN A 279 8.10 -17.99 -3.43
CA ASN A 279 8.15 -16.66 -2.82
C ASN A 279 9.11 -15.73 -3.58
N ALA A 280 10.25 -16.24 -4.07
CA ALA A 280 11.12 -15.52 -4.98
C ALA A 280 10.40 -15.14 -6.30
N VAL A 281 9.59 -16.04 -6.85
CA VAL A 281 8.77 -15.77 -8.04
C VAL A 281 7.69 -14.72 -7.76
N GLU A 282 6.91 -14.84 -6.67
CA GLU A 282 5.88 -13.85 -6.31
C GLU A 282 6.48 -12.46 -6.08
N ARG A 283 7.63 -12.37 -5.39
CA ARG A 283 8.37 -11.12 -5.21
C ARG A 283 8.86 -10.55 -6.54
N THR A 284 9.35 -11.38 -7.45
CA THR A 284 9.76 -10.96 -8.80
C THR A 284 8.57 -10.39 -9.59
N VAL A 285 7.40 -11.02 -9.47
CA VAL A 285 6.15 -10.51 -10.05
C VAL A 285 5.77 -9.17 -9.43
N ALA A 286 5.89 -8.99 -8.11
CA ALA A 286 5.61 -7.71 -7.43
C ALA A 286 6.53 -6.58 -7.92
N LYS A 287 7.83 -6.86 -8.01
CA LYS A 287 8.85 -5.91 -8.51
C LYS A 287 8.62 -5.48 -9.97
N SER A 288 7.90 -6.28 -10.77
CA SER A 288 7.59 -5.91 -12.15
C SER A 288 6.43 -4.90 -12.28
N LYS A 289 5.72 -4.60 -11.18
CA LYS A 289 4.53 -3.75 -11.16
C LYS A 289 4.86 -2.29 -10.86
N LYS A 290 4.98 -1.49 -11.92
CA LYS A 290 5.28 -0.03 -11.83
C LYS A 290 4.36 0.77 -10.88
N ASN A 291 3.14 0.31 -10.59
CA ASN A 291 2.19 1.02 -9.71
C ASN A 291 2.33 0.69 -8.21
N ALA A 292 3.11 -0.34 -7.85
CA ALA A 292 3.37 -0.75 -6.48
C ALA A 292 4.85 -0.71 -6.09
N TYR A 293 5.75 -0.97 -7.05
CA TYR A 293 7.19 -0.91 -6.83
C TYR A 293 7.76 0.36 -7.49
N LYS A 294 7.99 1.39 -6.67
CA LYS A 294 8.53 2.69 -7.10
C LYS A 294 9.72 3.10 -6.25
N ASN A 295 10.86 3.28 -6.92
CA ASN A 295 12.16 3.51 -6.31
C ASN A 295 12.75 4.88 -6.68
N ASP A 296 11.91 5.85 -7.06
CA ASP A 296 12.36 7.17 -7.57
C ASP A 296 13.19 7.99 -6.58
N HIS A 297 13.25 7.58 -5.31
CA HIS A 297 14.10 8.18 -4.28
C HIS A 297 15.55 7.66 -4.27
N TRP A 298 15.86 6.58 -4.99
CA TRP A 298 17.21 6.02 -5.09
C TRP A 298 17.60 5.47 -6.47
N ASP A 299 16.66 5.16 -7.37
CA ASP A 299 16.92 4.66 -8.72
C ASP A 299 16.71 5.75 -9.78
N LEU A 300 17.72 5.99 -10.63
CA LEU A 300 17.71 7.02 -11.67
C LEU A 300 16.69 6.75 -12.77
N VAL A 301 16.36 5.48 -13.05
CA VAL A 301 15.38 5.13 -14.09
C VAL A 301 13.97 5.49 -13.63
N ASP A 302 13.56 5.05 -12.43
CA ASP A 302 12.28 5.44 -11.84
C ASP A 302 12.21 6.96 -11.59
N ARG A 303 13.33 7.60 -11.21
CA ARG A 303 13.41 9.05 -11.03
C ARG A 303 13.27 9.84 -12.32
N ALA A 304 13.89 9.37 -13.42
CA ALA A 304 13.76 9.99 -14.74
C ALA A 304 12.35 9.79 -15.34
N GLU A 305 11.68 8.67 -15.06
CA GLU A 305 10.28 8.45 -15.44
C GLU A 305 9.33 9.44 -14.72
N LYS A 306 9.63 9.78 -13.46
CA LYS A 306 8.85 10.73 -12.65
C LYS A 306 9.16 12.21 -12.96
N ASP A 307 10.40 12.52 -13.28
CA ASP A 307 10.89 13.87 -13.51
C ASP A 307 11.94 13.88 -14.64
N ALA A 308 11.48 14.18 -15.85
CA ALA A 308 12.31 14.21 -17.05
C ALA A 308 13.45 15.24 -16.98
N ASN A 309 13.34 16.27 -16.13
CA ASN A 309 14.37 17.30 -15.94
C ASN A 309 15.43 16.90 -14.90
N PHE A 310 15.25 15.77 -14.20
CA PHE A 310 16.17 15.35 -13.13
C PHE A 310 17.58 15.04 -13.67
N MET A 311 17.70 14.48 -14.88
CA MET A 311 19.01 14.18 -15.49
C MET A 311 19.88 15.44 -15.65
N SER A 312 19.26 16.59 -15.94
CA SER A 312 19.96 17.88 -16.08
C SER A 312 20.47 18.43 -14.74
N SER A 313 19.86 18.04 -13.61
CA SER A 313 20.13 18.60 -12.28
C SER A 313 20.84 17.67 -11.29
N VAL A 314 20.82 16.34 -11.51
CA VAL A 314 21.56 15.37 -10.68
C VAL A 314 23.05 15.70 -10.64
N LYS A 315 23.67 15.61 -9.47
CA LYS A 315 25.09 15.95 -9.30
C LYS A 315 26.00 14.77 -9.56
N GLU A 316 27.24 15.03 -9.98
CA GLU A 316 28.18 13.96 -10.33
C GLU A 316 28.62 13.14 -9.10
N GLU A 317 28.73 13.77 -7.93
CA GLU A 317 29.04 13.09 -6.68
C GLU A 317 27.96 12.08 -6.28
N GLU A 318 26.69 12.34 -6.65
CA GLU A 318 25.51 11.51 -6.39
C GLU A 318 25.36 10.34 -7.39
N LEU A 319 26.13 10.32 -8.47
CA LEU A 319 26.08 9.25 -9.49
C LEU A 319 26.90 8.00 -9.08
N PRO A 320 26.57 6.83 -9.64
CA PRO A 320 27.37 5.62 -9.45
C PRO A 320 28.69 5.74 -10.23
N LYS A 321 29.73 5.00 -9.82
CA LYS A 321 31.10 5.13 -10.37
C LYS A 321 31.14 4.97 -11.89
N GLU A 322 30.27 4.12 -12.43
CA GLU A 322 30.14 3.79 -13.85
C GLU A 322 29.54 4.93 -14.70
N LEU A 323 29.01 5.98 -14.05
CA LEU A 323 28.45 7.18 -14.67
C LEU A 323 29.19 8.48 -14.33
N LYS A 324 30.18 8.45 -13.43
CA LYS A 324 31.06 9.62 -13.20
C LYS A 324 31.96 9.87 -14.41
N GLY A 325 32.25 11.13 -14.69
CA GLY A 325 32.97 11.59 -15.88
C GLY A 325 32.21 11.52 -17.21
N LYS A 326 30.95 11.05 -17.23
CA LYS A 326 30.11 11.02 -18.45
C LYS A 326 29.34 12.32 -18.67
N SER A 327 29.06 12.63 -19.93
CA SER A 327 28.22 13.78 -20.28
C SER A 327 26.76 13.56 -19.84
N LYS A 328 25.99 14.65 -19.72
CA LYS A 328 24.56 14.58 -19.38
C LYS A 328 23.75 13.81 -20.43
N GLU A 329 24.13 13.94 -21.69
CA GLU A 329 23.55 13.23 -22.83
C GLU A 329 23.87 11.73 -22.76
N GLU A 330 25.10 11.36 -22.40
CA GLU A 330 25.50 9.96 -22.21
C GLU A 330 24.76 9.30 -21.04
N ILE A 331 24.64 10.00 -19.91
CA ILE A 331 23.88 9.55 -18.74
C ILE A 331 22.41 9.36 -19.13
N THR A 332 21.80 10.34 -19.77
CA THR A 332 20.39 10.28 -20.23
C THR A 332 20.17 9.11 -21.19
N LYS A 333 21.11 8.89 -22.13
CA LYS A 333 21.06 7.75 -23.07
C LYS A 333 21.20 6.41 -22.35
N ALA A 334 22.06 6.30 -21.34
CA ALA A 334 22.22 5.09 -20.54
C ALA A 334 20.97 4.77 -19.70
N VAL A 335 20.38 5.79 -19.06
CA VAL A 335 19.12 5.68 -18.31
C VAL A 335 17.97 5.28 -19.23
N ALA A 336 17.83 5.91 -20.40
CA ALA A 336 16.82 5.54 -21.39
C ALA A 336 16.98 4.09 -21.91
N ALA A 337 18.21 3.65 -22.14
CA ALA A 337 18.50 2.26 -22.52
C ALA A 337 18.07 1.26 -21.43
N LYS A 338 18.40 1.54 -20.15
CA LYS A 338 17.95 0.72 -19.02
C LYS A 338 16.44 0.76 -18.78
N SER A 339 15.79 1.89 -19.04
CA SER A 339 14.31 1.98 -19.03
C SER A 339 13.70 1.06 -20.09
N ALA A 340 14.19 1.10 -21.32
CA ALA A 340 13.68 0.27 -22.42
C ALA A 340 13.99 -1.23 -22.23
N GLU A 341 15.10 -1.58 -21.56
CA GLU A 341 15.41 -2.94 -21.12
C GLU A 341 14.43 -3.40 -20.01
N ARG A 342 14.25 -2.58 -18.97
CA ARG A 342 13.34 -2.83 -17.85
C ARG A 342 11.92 -3.11 -18.32
N GLU A 343 11.38 -2.31 -19.24
CA GLU A 343 10.03 -2.50 -19.75
C GLU A 343 9.83 -3.82 -20.52
N LYS A 344 10.85 -4.30 -21.22
CA LYS A 344 10.79 -5.61 -21.90
C LYS A 344 10.75 -6.74 -20.89
N ILE A 345 11.61 -6.67 -19.87
CA ILE A 345 11.67 -7.67 -18.78
C ILE A 345 10.38 -7.68 -17.97
N GLN A 346 9.82 -6.50 -17.65
CA GLN A 346 8.54 -6.39 -16.93
C GLN A 346 7.37 -7.04 -17.69
N LYS A 347 7.31 -6.84 -19.02
CA LYS A 347 6.32 -7.50 -19.89
C LYS A 347 6.51 -9.02 -19.94
N GLU A 348 7.75 -9.49 -20.07
CA GLU A 348 8.07 -10.93 -20.04
C GLU A 348 7.65 -11.57 -18.71
N ILE A 349 7.93 -10.92 -17.57
CA ILE A 349 7.47 -11.39 -16.24
C ILE A 349 5.94 -11.44 -16.17
N GLU A 350 5.21 -10.46 -16.71
CA GLU A 350 3.75 -10.46 -16.70
C GLU A 350 3.14 -11.58 -17.57
N GLU A 351 3.73 -11.89 -18.72
CA GLU A 351 3.30 -13.01 -19.55
C GLU A 351 3.58 -14.36 -18.87
N LEU A 352 4.76 -14.51 -18.26
CA LEU A 352 5.14 -15.72 -17.54
C LEU A 352 4.31 -15.92 -16.28
N SER A 353 3.99 -14.86 -15.52
CA SER A 353 3.16 -14.96 -14.32
C SER A 353 1.74 -15.42 -14.64
N LYS A 354 1.17 -14.98 -15.77
CA LYS A 354 -0.13 -15.47 -16.26
C LYS A 354 -0.09 -16.95 -16.64
N LYS A 355 0.94 -17.38 -17.38
CA LYS A 355 1.14 -18.79 -17.76
C LYS A 355 1.33 -19.68 -16.52
N ARG A 356 2.11 -19.20 -15.54
CA ARG A 356 2.32 -19.83 -14.23
C ARG A 356 1.02 -20.01 -13.45
N GLN A 357 0.22 -18.95 -13.30
CA GLN A 357 -1.05 -19.05 -12.57
C GLN A 357 -2.01 -20.04 -13.22
N ASN A 358 -2.14 -20.01 -14.55
CA ASN A 358 -2.97 -20.96 -15.29
C ASN A 358 -2.52 -22.42 -15.04
N TYR A 359 -1.21 -22.68 -15.08
CA TYR A 359 -0.65 -24.02 -14.80
C TYR A 359 -0.95 -24.50 -13.38
N ILE A 360 -0.74 -23.64 -12.38
CA ILE A 360 -1.07 -23.92 -10.97
C ILE A 360 -2.57 -24.24 -10.82
N ASP A 361 -3.43 -23.48 -11.48
CA ASP A 361 -4.88 -23.66 -11.42
C ASP A 361 -5.37 -24.95 -12.08
N GLU A 362 -4.73 -25.37 -13.17
CA GLU A 362 -4.99 -26.66 -13.81
C GLU A 362 -4.51 -27.84 -12.95
N GLU A 363 -3.30 -27.75 -12.38
CA GLU A 363 -2.76 -28.77 -11.47
C GLU A 363 -3.58 -28.90 -10.18
N MET A 364 -4.02 -27.80 -9.57
CA MET A 364 -4.91 -27.81 -8.40
C MET A 364 -6.26 -28.46 -8.69
N LYS A 365 -6.83 -28.25 -9.89
CA LYS A 365 -8.07 -28.93 -10.34
C LYS A 365 -7.86 -30.44 -10.50
N LYS A 366 -6.76 -30.87 -11.15
CA LYS A 366 -6.43 -32.30 -11.32
C LYS A 366 -6.27 -33.03 -9.98
N ARG A 367 -5.70 -32.35 -8.97
CA ARG A 367 -5.47 -32.88 -7.62
C ARG A 367 -6.71 -32.91 -6.72
N GLY A 368 -7.90 -32.61 -7.24
CA GLY A 368 -9.14 -32.54 -6.45
C GLY A 368 -9.11 -31.51 -5.32
N SER A 369 -8.12 -30.61 -5.32
CA SER A 369 -7.77 -29.70 -4.22
C SER A 369 -8.39 -28.31 -4.40
N SER A 370 -9.50 -28.23 -5.14
CA SER A 370 -10.15 -27.01 -5.62
C SER A 370 -10.80 -26.12 -4.54
N GLY A 371 -10.47 -26.35 -3.26
CA GLY A 371 -10.90 -25.50 -2.14
C GLY A 371 -10.13 -25.73 -0.83
N SER A 372 -8.96 -26.38 -0.84
CA SER A 372 -8.29 -26.84 0.39
C SER A 372 -7.22 -25.91 0.97
N ASP A 373 -6.60 -25.02 0.17
CA ASP A 373 -5.57 -24.08 0.62
C ASP A 373 -5.37 -22.93 -0.38
N ASP A 374 -6.36 -22.06 -0.51
CA ASP A 374 -6.32 -20.95 -1.48
C ASP A 374 -6.67 -19.60 -0.87
N LEU A 375 -5.94 -19.23 0.19
CA LEU A 375 -5.98 -17.87 0.74
C LEU A 375 -5.70 -16.82 -0.36
N GLY A 376 -4.81 -17.14 -1.32
CA GLY A 376 -4.50 -16.29 -2.47
C GLY A 376 -5.75 -15.93 -3.27
N LYS A 377 -6.43 -16.91 -3.86
CA LYS A 377 -7.68 -16.66 -4.61
C LYS A 377 -8.84 -16.23 -3.73
N ALA A 378 -8.88 -16.59 -2.46
CA ALA A 378 -9.90 -16.08 -1.55
C ALA A 378 -9.74 -14.57 -1.36
N ILE A 379 -8.51 -14.09 -1.16
CA ILE A 379 -8.19 -12.66 -1.10
C ILE A 379 -8.41 -12.00 -2.46
N GLU A 380 -7.97 -12.61 -3.56
CA GLU A 380 -8.25 -12.12 -4.92
C GLU A 380 -9.75 -11.93 -5.14
N LYS A 381 -10.55 -12.96 -4.88
CA LYS A 381 -12.02 -12.89 -5.00
C LYS A 381 -12.63 -11.84 -4.07
N SER A 382 -12.15 -11.72 -2.84
CA SER A 382 -12.59 -10.67 -1.90
C SER A 382 -12.32 -9.28 -2.44
N VAL A 383 -11.11 -9.06 -2.93
CA VAL A 383 -10.70 -7.81 -3.58
C VAL A 383 -11.56 -7.58 -4.84
N LEU A 384 -11.84 -8.60 -5.65
CA LEU A 384 -12.73 -8.52 -6.82
C LEU A 384 -14.21 -8.24 -6.48
N GLU A 385 -14.67 -8.58 -5.28
CA GLU A 385 -16.00 -8.18 -4.79
C GLU A 385 -15.99 -6.74 -4.26
N LEU A 386 -14.92 -6.32 -3.57
CA LEU A 386 -14.73 -4.94 -3.10
C LEU A 386 -14.50 -3.94 -4.25
N THR A 387 -13.79 -4.33 -5.30
CA THR A 387 -13.51 -3.50 -6.48
C THR A 387 -14.79 -3.08 -7.19
N LYS A 388 -15.68 -4.03 -7.48
CA LYS A 388 -17.02 -3.75 -8.06
C LYS A 388 -17.81 -2.73 -7.25
N LYS A 389 -17.73 -2.80 -5.92
CA LYS A 389 -18.42 -1.85 -5.02
C LYS A 389 -17.80 -0.44 -5.06
N ASN A 390 -16.48 -0.33 -5.26
CA ASN A 390 -15.75 0.93 -5.22
C ASN A 390 -15.38 1.50 -6.62
N GLY A 391 -15.80 0.87 -7.72
CA GLY A 391 -15.58 1.35 -9.09
C GLY A 391 -14.25 0.92 -9.74
N TYR A 392 -13.63 -0.14 -9.23
CA TYR A 392 -12.37 -0.71 -9.75
C TYR A 392 -12.66 -1.95 -10.64
N SER A 393 -11.76 -2.22 -11.58
CA SER A 393 -11.71 -3.42 -12.44
C SER A 393 -10.35 -4.12 -12.34
N LEU A 394 -10.21 -5.26 -13.05
CA LEU A 394 -8.90 -5.77 -13.50
C LEU A 394 -8.42 -5.03 -14.76
#